data_AF-A0A151R1A9-F1
#
_entry.id   AF-A0A151R1A9-F1
#
_cell.length_a   1.000
_cell.length_b   1.000
_cell.length_c   1.000
_cell.angle_alpha   90.00
_cell.angle_beta   90.00
_cell.angle_gamma   90.00
#
_symmetry.space_group_name_H-M   'P 1'
#
loop_
_entity.id
_entity.type
_entity.pdbx_description
1 polymer ?
#
loop_
_entity_poly.entity_id
_entity_poly.type
_entity_poly.pdbx_seq_one_letter_code
_entity_poly.pdbx_strand_id
1 'polypeptide(L)'
;EIKFNNDNGVLEIPQLHIKKSTEVKWRNLIAWEQSRIGNRCKLTSYALFFQGMICCPHDIELLEHVGVLVNESEKSNEDLLKLFHTICEGVEHMDSSYSEDCAKLNKYTTTSLLTMLKNWPIVIWHQCRRVFAIILFYWKNWYSILIKEHSPTVWKLIGVLTATVLLGLTVAQTYYKAHSHKK
;
A
#
# COMPACT_ATOMS: atom_id res chain seq x y z
N GLU A 1 -20.23 12.25 5.88
CA GLU A 1 -20.07 10.93 5.22
C GLU A 1 -19.58 11.17 3.81
N ILE A 2 -18.75 10.29 3.24
CA ILE A 2 -18.28 10.43 1.85
C ILE A 2 -19.45 10.10 0.92
N LYS A 3 -19.69 10.93 -0.09
CA LYS A 3 -20.76 10.71 -1.08
C LYS A 3 -20.31 11.12 -2.46
N PHE A 4 -20.62 10.31 -3.47
CA PHE A 4 -20.37 10.66 -4.86
C PHE A 4 -21.68 10.95 -5.61
N ASN A 5 -21.77 12.13 -6.21
CA ASN A 5 -22.88 12.53 -7.05
C ASN A 5 -22.55 12.30 -8.53
N ASN A 6 -23.27 11.38 -9.17
CA ASN A 6 -23.07 11.01 -10.57
C ASN A 6 -23.49 12.11 -11.55
N ASP A 7 -24.44 12.97 -11.17
CA ASP A 7 -25.07 13.92 -12.09
C ASP A 7 -24.15 15.10 -12.38
N ASN A 8 -23.36 15.51 -11.39
CA ASN A 8 -22.38 16.61 -11.50
C ASN A 8 -20.92 16.15 -11.38
N GLY A 9 -20.67 14.87 -11.11
CA GLY A 9 -19.33 14.31 -10.97
C GLY A 9 -18.57 14.77 -9.72
N VAL A 10 -19.28 15.23 -8.68
CA VAL A 10 -18.68 15.78 -7.46
C VAL A 10 -18.56 14.70 -6.38
N LEU A 11 -17.37 14.59 -5.80
CA LEU A 11 -17.09 13.75 -4.63
C LEU A 11 -17.09 14.64 -3.37
N GLU A 12 -18.11 14.47 -2.53
CA GLU A 12 -18.23 15.17 -1.25
C GLU A 12 -17.48 14.37 -0.17
N ILE A 13 -16.43 14.98 0.38
CA ILE A 13 -15.62 14.39 1.45
C ILE A 13 -15.79 15.25 2.71
N PRO A 14 -16.10 14.65 3.88
CA PRO A 14 -16.12 15.38 5.14
C PRO A 14 -14.75 15.96 5.45
N GLN A 15 -14.74 17.21 5.91
CA GLN A 15 -13.51 17.88 6.30
C GLN A 15 -12.80 17.12 7.44
N LEU A 16 -11.50 16.91 7.26
CA LEU A 16 -10.64 16.16 8.16
C LEU A 16 -9.66 17.09 8.87
N HIS A 17 -9.85 17.25 10.18
CA HIS A 17 -8.95 18.01 11.04
C HIS A 17 -7.85 17.13 11.62
N ILE A 18 -6.60 17.40 11.24
CA ILE A 18 -5.43 16.71 11.78
C ILE A 18 -4.88 17.51 12.95
N LYS A 19 -5.06 16.98 14.16
CA LYS A 19 -4.54 17.51 15.42
C LYS A 19 -3.35 16.67 15.88
N LYS A 20 -2.56 17.18 16.82
CA LYS A 20 -1.46 16.44 17.46
C LYS A 20 -1.91 15.08 18.05
N SER A 21 -3.17 14.97 18.49
CA SER A 21 -3.75 13.74 19.03
C SER A 21 -4.40 12.80 17.99
N THR A 22 -4.51 13.22 16.72
CA THR A 22 -5.25 12.46 15.69
C THR A 22 -4.68 11.07 15.51
N GLU A 23 -3.35 10.94 15.41
CA GLU A 23 -2.67 9.66 15.21
C GLU A 23 -3.00 8.64 16.30
N VAL A 24 -2.83 9.03 17.57
CA VAL A 24 -3.09 8.15 18.71
C VAL A 24 -4.57 7.78 18.78
N LYS A 25 -5.47 8.74 18.60
CA LYS A 25 -6.92 8.50 18.63
C LYS A 25 -7.35 7.54 17.53
N TRP A 26 -6.89 7.77 16.30
CA TRP A 26 -7.25 6.95 15.17
C TRP A 26 -6.72 5.52 15.32
N ARG A 27 -5.45 5.34 15.70
CA ARG A 27 -4.89 3.99 15.93
C ARG A 27 -5.65 3.22 17.02
N ASN A 28 -5.99 3.89 18.13
CA ASN A 28 -6.73 3.25 19.22
C ASN A 28 -8.16 2.88 18.80
N LEU A 29 -8.85 3.75 18.07
CA LEU A 29 -10.20 3.48 17.58
C LEU A 29 -10.21 2.39 16.50
N ILE A 30 -9.24 2.39 15.59
CA ILE A 30 -9.07 1.34 14.59
C ILE A 30 -8.81 0.00 15.29
N ALA A 31 -7.88 -0.06 16.26
CA ALA A 31 -7.63 -1.27 17.03
C ALA A 31 -8.90 -1.77 17.75
N TRP A 32 -9.70 -0.86 18.30
CA TRP A 32 -10.98 -1.20 18.90
C TRP A 32 -11.98 -1.75 17.88
N GLU A 33 -12.09 -1.15 16.68
CA GLU A 33 -12.92 -1.68 15.59
C GLU A 33 -12.48 -3.09 15.17
N GLN A 34 -11.17 -3.33 15.04
CA GLN A 34 -10.60 -4.64 14.65
C GLN A 34 -10.74 -5.72 15.74
N SER A 35 -10.80 -5.34 17.02
CA SER A 35 -10.82 -6.28 18.15
C SER A 35 -12.10 -7.12 18.28
N ARG A 36 -13.17 -6.76 17.57
CA ARG A 36 -14.50 -7.39 17.72
C ARG A 36 -15.04 -7.85 16.37
N ILE A 37 -15.26 -9.16 16.26
CA ILE A 37 -15.94 -9.77 15.10
C ILE A 37 -17.34 -9.16 14.99
N GLY A 38 -17.68 -8.64 13.81
CA GLY A 38 -19.00 -8.08 13.48
C GLY A 38 -19.19 -6.59 13.76
N ASN A 39 -18.17 -5.87 14.26
CA ASN A 39 -18.24 -4.41 14.35
C ASN A 39 -18.17 -3.76 12.95
N ARG A 40 -18.95 -2.69 12.75
CA ARG A 40 -18.79 -1.85 11.56
C ARG A 40 -17.46 -1.10 11.66
N CYS A 41 -16.53 -1.42 10.76
CA CYS A 41 -15.20 -0.84 10.69
C CYS A 41 -15.22 0.50 9.94
N LYS A 42 -16.14 1.40 10.29
CA LYS A 42 -16.42 2.62 9.50
C LYS A 42 -15.26 3.62 9.57
N LEU A 43 -14.61 3.76 10.72
CA LEU A 43 -13.42 4.61 10.84
C LEU A 43 -12.24 3.98 10.09
N THR A 44 -12.05 2.67 10.21
CA THR A 44 -11.03 1.92 9.47
C THR A 44 -11.21 2.11 7.96
N SER A 45 -12.44 1.97 7.46
CA SER A 45 -12.75 2.20 6.05
C SER A 45 -12.46 3.65 5.62
N TYR A 46 -12.69 4.62 6.50
CA TYR A 46 -12.42 6.04 6.22
C TYR A 46 -10.91 6.32 6.19
N ALA A 47 -10.16 5.72 7.11
CA ALA A 47 -8.70 5.84 7.15
C ALA A 47 -8.06 5.18 5.91
N LEU A 48 -8.54 4.01 5.50
CA LEU A 48 -8.11 3.33 4.28
C LEU A 48 -8.44 4.14 3.01
N PHE A 49 -9.57 4.85 3.01
CA PHE A 49 -9.93 5.76 1.92
C PHE A 49 -8.88 6.88 1.75
N PHE A 50 -8.51 7.57 2.84
CA PHE A 50 -7.47 8.60 2.78
C PHE A 50 -6.09 8.02 2.45
N GLN A 51 -5.74 6.85 2.98
CA GLN A 51 -4.49 6.15 2.63
C GLN A 51 -4.42 5.79 1.15
N GLY A 52 -5.56 5.47 0.51
CA GLY A 52 -5.62 5.18 -0.92
C GLY A 52 -5.59 6.43 -1.80
N MET A 53 -6.12 7.55 -1.31
CA MET A 53 -6.17 8.82 -2.03
C MET A 53 -4.85 9.60 -1.95
N ILE A 54 -4.17 9.55 -0.79
CA ILE A 54 -2.92 10.29 -0.54
C ILE A 54 -1.72 9.42 -0.90
N CYS A 55 -0.99 9.81 -1.93
CA CYS A 55 0.15 9.05 -2.43
C CYS A 55 1.46 9.82 -2.43
N CYS A 56 1.40 11.14 -2.46
CA CYS A 56 2.54 12.03 -2.38
C CYS A 56 2.21 13.31 -1.58
N PRO A 57 3.21 14.11 -1.20
CA PRO A 57 2.98 15.36 -0.47
C PRO A 57 2.11 16.36 -1.25
N HIS A 58 2.18 16.34 -2.58
CA HIS A 58 1.33 17.16 -3.44
C HIS A 58 -0.17 16.86 -3.31
N ASP A 59 -0.54 15.60 -3.04
CA ASP A 59 -1.94 15.24 -2.81
C ASP A 59 -2.45 15.87 -1.51
N ILE A 60 -1.57 15.99 -0.50
CA ILE A 60 -1.88 16.65 0.77
C ILE A 60 -2.08 18.15 0.54
N GLU A 61 -1.16 18.79 -0.20
CA GLU A 61 -1.27 20.21 -0.58
C GLU A 61 -2.59 20.50 -1.32
N LEU A 62 -2.98 19.61 -2.25
CA LEU A 62 -4.25 19.73 -2.96
C LEU A 62 -5.45 19.60 -2.01
N LEU A 63 -5.44 18.60 -1.12
CA LEU A 63 -6.52 18.39 -0.15
C LEU A 63 -6.65 19.53 0.85
N GLU A 64 -5.54 20.14 1.24
CA GLU A 64 -5.52 21.37 2.06
C GLU A 64 -6.08 22.56 1.29
N HIS A 65 -5.65 22.76 0.03
CA HIS A 65 -6.12 23.83 -0.82
C HIS A 65 -7.64 23.77 -1.08
N VAL A 66 -8.19 22.56 -1.30
CA VAL A 66 -9.63 22.33 -1.48
C VAL A 66 -10.40 22.39 -0.15
N GLY A 67 -9.70 22.39 0.99
CA GLY A 67 -10.31 22.46 2.32
C GLY A 67 -10.86 21.13 2.83
N VAL A 68 -10.53 20.01 2.18
CA VAL A 68 -10.87 18.66 2.67
C VAL A 68 -9.99 18.28 3.86
N LEU A 69 -8.73 18.71 3.87
CA LEU A 69 -7.79 18.46 4.96
C LEU A 69 -7.42 19.78 5.64
N VAL A 70 -7.43 19.80 6.97
CA VAL A 70 -6.96 20.94 7.75
C VAL A 70 -5.92 20.47 8.76
N ASN A 71 -4.69 20.92 8.57
CA ASN A 71 -3.57 20.59 9.42
C ASN A 71 -3.45 21.57 10.60
N GLU A 72 -3.99 21.17 11.75
CA GLU A 72 -3.85 21.85 13.04
C GLU A 72 -2.70 21.27 13.88
N SER A 73 -1.93 20.32 13.30
CA SER A 73 -0.90 19.56 14.01
C SER A 73 0.51 20.13 13.84
N GLU A 74 0.67 21.14 12.98
CA GLU A 74 1.96 21.74 12.58
C GLU A 74 2.94 20.74 11.97
N LYS A 75 2.45 19.57 11.52
CA LYS A 75 3.25 18.54 10.84
C LYS A 75 3.60 19.00 9.43
N SER A 76 4.78 18.61 8.95
CA SER A 76 5.14 18.79 7.53
C SER A 76 4.30 17.88 6.63
N ASN A 77 4.19 18.20 5.33
CA ASN A 77 3.48 17.35 4.38
C ASN A 77 4.08 15.93 4.31
N GLU A 78 5.39 15.80 4.52
CA GLU A 78 6.08 14.50 4.60
C GLU A 78 5.67 13.70 5.85
N ASP A 79 5.55 14.37 7.00
CA ASP A 79 5.08 13.73 8.24
C ASP A 79 3.61 13.33 8.16
N LEU A 80 2.79 14.14 7.50
CA LEU A 80 1.39 13.80 7.21
C LEU A 80 1.28 12.63 6.25
N LEU A 81 2.09 12.58 5.19
CA LEU A 81 2.13 11.46 4.27
C LEU A 81 2.50 10.17 5.01
N LYS A 82 3.52 10.23 5.87
CA LYS A 82 3.92 9.10 6.72
C LYS A 82 2.81 8.70 7.70
N LEU A 83 2.10 9.66 8.28
CA LEU A 83 0.94 9.41 9.14
C LEU A 83 -0.11 8.60 8.39
N PHE A 84 -0.60 9.07 7.24
CA PHE A 84 -1.63 8.39 6.47
C PHE A 84 -1.18 7.02 5.95
N HIS A 85 0.08 6.87 5.57
CA HIS A 85 0.61 5.57 5.15
C HIS A 85 0.68 4.54 6.27
N THR A 86 0.87 4.97 7.53
CA THR A 86 1.07 4.05 8.65
C THR A 86 -0.17 3.86 9.53
N ILE A 87 -1.17 4.74 9.44
CA ILE A 87 -2.33 4.75 10.34
C ILE A 87 -3.16 3.45 10.29
N CYS A 88 -3.20 2.80 9.13
CA CYS A 88 -3.92 1.53 8.90
C CYS A 88 -3.01 0.30 8.93
N GLU A 89 -1.75 0.44 9.39
CA GLU A 89 -0.86 -0.70 9.52
C GLU A 89 -1.40 -1.70 10.56
N GLY A 90 -1.50 -2.98 10.17
CA GLY A 90 -2.06 -4.04 11.02
C GLY A 90 -3.59 -4.21 10.93
N VAL A 91 -4.27 -3.52 10.01
CA VAL A 91 -5.69 -3.73 9.74
C VAL A 91 -5.90 -5.02 8.94
N GLU A 92 -6.84 -5.86 9.38
CA GLU A 92 -7.21 -7.12 8.70
C GLU A 92 -8.60 -7.06 8.05
N HIS A 93 -9.50 -6.25 8.61
CA HIS A 93 -10.90 -6.15 8.19
C HIS A 93 -11.29 -4.71 7.89
N MET A 94 -12.12 -4.52 6.86
CA MET A 94 -12.71 -3.24 6.47
C MET A 94 -14.20 -3.44 6.20
N ASP A 95 -15.01 -2.42 6.49
CA ASP A 95 -16.41 -2.42 6.08
C ASP A 95 -16.59 -1.85 4.67
N SER A 96 -17.61 -2.34 3.96
CA SER A 96 -18.06 -1.92 2.65
C SER A 96 -18.74 -0.53 2.62
N SER A 97 -18.76 0.20 3.74
CA SER A 97 -19.40 1.52 3.92
C SER A 97 -19.17 2.52 2.78
N TYR A 98 -18.01 2.52 2.14
CA TYR A 98 -17.67 3.44 1.04
C TYR A 98 -17.47 2.74 -0.32
N SER A 99 -17.77 1.43 -0.39
CA SER A 99 -17.52 0.62 -1.59
C SER A 99 -18.39 1.06 -2.77
N GLU A 100 -19.65 1.42 -2.52
CA GLU A 100 -20.59 1.85 -3.54
C GLU A 100 -20.20 3.21 -4.14
N ASP A 101 -19.88 4.20 -3.30
CA ASP A 101 -19.41 5.52 -3.76
C ASP A 101 -18.09 5.41 -4.52
N CYS A 102 -17.14 4.60 -4.05
CA CYS A 102 -15.90 4.30 -4.77
C CYS A 102 -16.18 3.64 -6.12
N ALA A 103 -17.14 2.71 -6.20
CA ALA A 103 -17.52 2.06 -7.45
C ALA A 103 -18.14 3.06 -8.44
N LYS A 104 -19.01 3.95 -7.96
CA LYS A 104 -19.62 5.02 -8.78
C LYS A 104 -18.55 5.99 -9.30
N LEU A 105 -17.65 6.45 -8.44
CA LEU A 105 -16.53 7.34 -8.81
C LEU A 105 -15.63 6.68 -9.87
N ASN A 106 -15.28 5.41 -9.69
CA ASN A 106 -14.46 4.66 -10.64
C ASN A 106 -15.17 4.51 -11.99
N LYS A 107 -16.49 4.25 -11.99
CA LYS A 107 -17.30 4.15 -13.22
C LYS A 107 -17.46 5.50 -13.93
N TYR A 108 -17.59 6.58 -13.17
CA TYR A 108 -17.66 7.92 -13.75
C TYR A 108 -16.34 8.28 -14.45
N THR A 109 -15.21 7.98 -13.79
CA THR A 109 -13.87 8.22 -14.32
C THR A 109 -13.60 7.38 -15.58
N THR A 110 -14.11 6.14 -15.67
CA THR A 110 -13.96 5.29 -16.86
C THR A 110 -14.75 5.78 -18.07
N THR A 111 -15.84 6.51 -17.85
CA THR A 111 -16.69 7.02 -18.94
C THR A 111 -16.00 8.16 -19.71
N SER A 112 -15.14 8.93 -19.04
CA SER A 112 -14.34 9.98 -19.67
C SER A 112 -12.99 9.42 -20.13
N LEU A 113 -12.98 8.80 -21.33
CA LEU A 113 -11.83 8.10 -21.94
C LEU A 113 -10.54 8.94 -22.02
N LEU A 114 -10.64 10.26 -22.20
CA LEU A 114 -9.48 11.17 -22.25
C LEU A 114 -8.79 11.32 -20.89
N THR A 115 -9.57 11.40 -19.80
CA THR A 115 -9.02 11.42 -18.43
C THR A 115 -8.49 10.06 -18.01
N MET A 116 -9.12 8.96 -18.46
CA MET A 116 -8.57 7.62 -18.25
C MET A 116 -7.19 7.48 -18.84
N LEU A 117 -6.99 7.77 -20.13
CA LEU A 117 -5.68 7.62 -20.78
C LEU A 117 -4.60 8.48 -20.11
N LYS A 118 -4.95 9.68 -19.63
CA LYS A 118 -4.05 10.58 -18.90
C LYS A 118 -3.66 10.05 -17.51
N ASN A 119 -4.63 9.50 -16.76
CA ASN A 119 -4.41 9.06 -15.37
C ASN A 119 -4.07 7.55 -15.26
N TRP A 120 -4.19 6.79 -16.35
CA TRP A 120 -3.89 5.36 -16.41
C TRP A 120 -2.49 5.00 -15.91
N PRO A 121 -1.39 5.70 -16.29
CA PRO A 121 -0.08 5.42 -15.74
C PRO A 121 0.00 5.65 -14.22
N ILE A 122 -0.71 6.65 -13.70
CA ILE A 122 -0.79 6.97 -12.27
C ILE A 122 -1.52 5.85 -11.52
N VAL A 123 -2.70 5.44 -12.01
CA VAL A 123 -3.48 4.35 -11.41
C VAL A 123 -2.74 3.01 -11.47
N ILE A 124 -2.08 2.71 -12.59
CA ILE A 124 -1.22 1.51 -12.72
C ILE A 124 -0.08 1.59 -11.70
N TRP A 125 0.59 2.74 -11.58
CA TRP A 125 1.66 2.92 -10.61
C TRP A 125 1.17 2.70 -9.17
N HIS A 126 -0.01 3.23 -8.80
CA HIS A 126 -0.60 2.98 -7.47
C HIS A 126 -0.95 1.51 -7.26
N GLN A 127 -1.52 0.84 -8.27
CA GLN A 127 -1.81 -0.58 -8.15
C GLN A 127 -0.53 -1.41 -8.02
N CYS A 128 0.50 -1.13 -8.80
CA CYS A 128 1.80 -1.76 -8.67
C CYS A 128 2.41 -1.50 -7.29
N ARG A 129 2.37 -0.26 -6.78
CA ARG A 129 2.87 0.09 -5.44
C ARG A 129 2.08 -0.62 -4.34
N ARG A 130 0.76 -0.73 -4.46
CA ARG A 130 -0.11 -1.42 -3.50
C ARG A 130 0.13 -2.93 -3.49
N VAL A 131 0.20 -3.56 -4.67
CA VAL A 131 0.56 -4.98 -4.82
C VAL A 131 1.96 -5.23 -4.29
N PHE A 132 2.91 -4.34 -4.58
CA PHE A 132 4.28 -4.42 -4.07
C PHE A 132 4.33 -4.29 -2.55
N ALA A 133 3.56 -3.39 -1.94
CA ALA A 133 3.46 -3.26 -0.48
C ALA A 133 2.89 -4.53 0.16
N ILE A 134 1.86 -5.14 -0.43
CA ILE A 134 1.29 -6.42 0.00
C ILE A 134 2.34 -7.54 -0.12
N ILE A 135 3.05 -7.61 -1.26
CA ILE A 135 4.13 -8.58 -1.46
C ILE A 135 5.24 -8.38 -0.44
N LEU A 136 5.66 -7.14 -0.17
CA LEU A 136 6.67 -6.82 0.83
C LEU A 136 6.21 -7.16 2.25
N PHE A 137 4.93 -6.94 2.57
CA PHE A 137 4.35 -7.31 3.85
C PHE A 137 4.39 -8.82 4.05
N TYR A 138 3.88 -9.60 3.08
CA TYR A 138 3.97 -11.05 3.11
C TYR A 138 5.43 -11.53 3.10
N TRP A 139 6.31 -10.91 2.32
CA TRP A 139 7.74 -11.26 2.29
C TRP A 139 8.40 -11.01 3.65
N LYS A 140 8.16 -9.86 4.29
CA LYS A 140 8.69 -9.57 5.63
C LYS A 140 8.15 -10.54 6.67
N ASN A 141 6.86 -10.84 6.61
CA ASN A 141 6.22 -11.79 7.52
C ASN A 141 6.79 -13.20 7.33
N TRP A 142 6.89 -13.67 6.08
CA TRP A 142 7.48 -14.96 5.72
C TRP A 142 8.96 -15.02 6.06
N TYR A 143 9.72 -13.96 5.82
CA TYR A 143 11.13 -13.86 6.18
C TYR A 143 11.33 -13.90 7.69
N SER A 144 10.46 -13.24 8.46
CA SER A 144 10.47 -13.29 9.93
C SER A 144 10.17 -14.71 10.43
N ILE A 145 9.16 -15.38 9.86
CA ILE A 145 8.82 -16.78 10.16
C ILE A 145 9.97 -17.72 9.75
N LEU A 146 10.55 -17.53 8.55
CA LEU A 146 11.69 -18.31 8.06
C LEU A 146 12.92 -18.15 8.94
N ILE A 147 13.24 -16.94 9.41
CA ILE A 147 14.33 -16.76 10.38
C ILE A 147 14.02 -17.45 11.70
N LYS A 148 12.78 -17.32 12.17
CA LYS A 148 12.36 -17.85 13.47
C LYS A 148 12.31 -19.38 13.50
N GLU A 149 11.89 -20.02 12.40
CA GLU A 149 11.67 -21.47 12.32
C GLU A 149 12.75 -22.22 11.53
N HIS A 150 13.30 -21.61 10.47
CA HIS A 150 14.28 -22.24 9.58
C HIS A 150 15.73 -21.87 9.88
N SER A 151 16.00 -21.12 10.95
CA SER A 151 17.36 -20.95 11.46
C SER A 151 17.73 -21.98 12.54
N PRO A 152 17.98 -23.26 12.19
CA PRO A 152 18.83 -24.08 13.03
C PRO A 152 20.19 -24.43 12.42
N THR A 153 20.59 -23.99 11.21
CA THR A 153 22.02 -24.04 10.82
C THR A 153 22.34 -23.16 9.61
N VAL A 154 23.21 -22.15 9.83
CA VAL A 154 23.91 -21.35 8.80
C VAL A 154 24.47 -22.24 7.66
N TRP A 155 24.80 -23.48 7.97
CA TRP A 155 25.29 -24.51 7.05
C TRP A 155 24.36 -24.87 5.89
N LYS A 156 23.03 -24.85 6.04
CA LYS A 156 22.12 -25.13 4.92
C LYS A 156 22.12 -24.00 3.88
N LEU A 157 22.16 -22.75 4.33
CA LEU A 157 22.28 -21.57 3.47
C LEU A 157 23.62 -21.56 2.73
N ILE A 158 24.72 -21.85 3.45
CA ILE A 158 26.04 -22.03 2.83
C ILE A 158 25.94 -23.15 1.79
N GLY A 159 25.34 -24.30 2.12
CA GLY A 159 25.19 -25.42 1.18
C GLY A 159 24.49 -25.05 -0.13
N VAL A 160 23.42 -24.26 -0.08
CA VAL A 160 22.71 -23.78 -1.28
C VAL A 160 23.57 -22.79 -2.09
N LEU A 161 24.25 -21.85 -1.42
CA LEU A 161 25.17 -20.92 -2.09
C LEU A 161 26.34 -21.67 -2.75
N THR A 162 26.93 -22.63 -2.05
CA THR A 162 28.01 -23.47 -2.60
C THR A 162 27.51 -24.28 -3.80
N ALA A 163 26.31 -24.86 -3.73
CA ALA A 163 25.73 -25.63 -4.84
C ALA A 163 25.48 -24.77 -6.08
N THR A 164 24.97 -23.54 -5.92
CA THR A 164 24.76 -22.61 -7.05
C THR A 164 26.08 -22.16 -7.69
N VAL A 165 27.11 -21.87 -6.88
CA VAL A 165 28.47 -21.56 -7.37
C VAL A 165 29.08 -22.76 -8.10
N LEU A 166 28.99 -23.96 -7.52
CA LEU A 166 29.49 -25.19 -8.14
C LEU A 166 28.79 -25.47 -9.48
N LEU A 167 27.48 -25.24 -9.56
CA LEU A 167 26.72 -25.41 -10.80
C LEU A 167 27.15 -24.40 -11.87
N GLY A 168 27.41 -23.14 -11.50
CA GLY A 168 27.99 -22.16 -12.41
C GLY A 168 29.37 -22.56 -12.94
N LEU A 169 30.22 -23.10 -12.07
CA LEU A 169 31.55 -23.57 -12.44
C LEU A 169 31.50 -24.79 -13.37
N THR A 170 30.59 -25.74 -13.16
CA THR A 170 30.47 -26.92 -14.03
C THR A 170 29.96 -26.56 -15.42
N VAL A 171 29.03 -25.61 -15.53
CA VAL A 171 28.60 -25.08 -16.83
C VAL A 171 29.78 -24.43 -17.55
N ALA A 172 30.56 -23.59 -16.86
CA ALA A 172 31.74 -22.94 -17.45
C ALA A 172 32.80 -23.97 -17.92
N GLN A 173 33.13 -24.97 -17.09
CA GLN A 173 34.06 -26.04 -17.46
C GLN A 173 33.59 -26.82 -18.68
N THR A 174 32.30 -27.13 -18.75
CA THR A 174 31.70 -27.86 -19.89
C THR A 174 31.78 -27.03 -21.16
N TYR A 175 31.48 -25.73 -21.07
CA TYR A 175 31.57 -24.79 -22.19
C TYR A 175 33.00 -24.68 -22.75
N TYR A 176 33.99 -24.44 -21.88
CA TYR A 176 35.38 -24.28 -22.31
C TYR A 176 35.97 -25.58 -22.89
N LYS A 177 35.64 -26.75 -22.32
CA LYS A 177 36.05 -28.04 -22.89
C LYS A 177 35.42 -28.31 -24.26
N ALA A 178 34.13 -28.02 -24.43
CA ALA A 178 33.44 -28.20 -25.71
C ALA A 178 33.96 -27.22 -26.79
N HIS A 179 34.35 -26.01 -26.40
CA HIS A 179 34.89 -25.00 -27.33
C HIS A 179 36.37 -25.23 -27.68
N SER A 180 37.18 -25.73 -26.74
CA SER A 180 38.60 -26.05 -26.97
C SER A 180 38.82 -27.19 -27.96
N HIS A 181 37.82 -28.07 -28.16
CA HIS A 181 37.91 -29.21 -29.09
C HIS A 181 37.55 -28.83 -30.55
N LYS A 182 37.10 -27.59 -30.78
CA LYS A 182 36.75 -27.04 -32.11
C LYS A 182 37.84 -26.14 -32.71
N LYS A 183 39.02 -26.08 -32.08
CA LYS A 183 40.26 -25.51 -32.60
C LYS A 183 41.22 -26.64 -32.91
#